data_AF-A0A6C0AP39-F1
#
_entry.id   AF-A0A6C0AP39-F1
#
_cell.length_a   1.000
_cell.length_b   1.000
_cell.length_c   1.000
_cell.angle_alpha   90.00
_cell.angle_beta   90.00
_cell.angle_gamma   90.00
#
_symmetry.space_group_name_H-M   'P 1'
#
loop_
_entity.id
_entity.type
_entity.pdbx_description
1 polymer ?
#
loop_
_entity_poly.entity_id
_entity_poly.type
_entity_poly.pdbx_seq_one_letter_code
_entity_poly.pdbx_strand_id
1 'polypeptide(L)'
;MAPAFLFLRNPFLDMASSVWAMPEEQWIGDSPREADVQLLYQEAQGVSAIDEVNFRQQVIEMWKVKEVSLKIKELPGRTRLVFLGTEEQWEGVPWALWARIFQAIGHPIGHVLFYAHPSERFFNSGESKPLGPENINGGYTNICSKERIVIYRYEEATRVLLHELLHTACFDKEKGVEDLEAHTEAWTEVFLCAILSKGGEGSFKNLWKQQCRWIYHQCAELRNTVRGPADYAWRYITGKRDVLRGLGFLQDCKEPIQIKLSPRFTTPEWPI
;
A
#
# COMPACT_ATOMS: atom_id res chain seq x y z
N MET A 1 -21.96 -22.19 -17.10
CA MET A 1 -20.73 -21.89 -16.34
C MET A 1 -20.68 -20.39 -16.13
N ALA A 2 -20.71 -19.91 -14.89
CA ALA A 2 -20.39 -18.50 -14.64
C ALA A 2 -18.91 -18.27 -15.01
N PRO A 3 -18.54 -17.18 -15.69
CA PRO A 3 -17.14 -16.89 -15.97
C PRO A 3 -16.32 -16.86 -14.67
N ALA A 4 -15.14 -17.47 -14.67
CA ALA A 4 -14.27 -17.64 -13.49
C ALA A 4 -14.02 -16.34 -12.71
N PHE A 5 -14.08 -15.18 -13.39
CA PHE A 5 -13.99 -13.85 -12.80
C PHE A 5 -15.11 -13.53 -11.79
N LEU A 6 -16.36 -13.96 -12.01
CA LEU A 6 -17.47 -13.70 -11.10
C LEU A 6 -17.27 -14.40 -9.74
N PHE A 7 -16.65 -15.59 -9.75
CA PHE A 7 -16.43 -16.37 -8.54
C PHE A 7 -15.39 -15.74 -7.61
N LEU A 8 -14.32 -15.18 -8.16
CA LEU A 8 -13.22 -14.64 -7.37
C LEU A 8 -13.49 -13.26 -6.79
N ARG A 9 -14.39 -12.46 -7.39
CA ARG A 9 -14.74 -11.12 -6.88
C ARG A 9 -15.69 -11.16 -5.68
N ASN A 10 -16.67 -12.06 -5.67
CA ASN A 10 -17.75 -12.06 -4.67
C ASN A 10 -17.24 -12.16 -3.22
N PRO A 11 -16.25 -13.01 -2.87
CA PRO A 11 -15.70 -13.03 -1.52
C PRO A 11 -15.21 -11.67 -1.02
N PHE A 12 -14.60 -10.86 -1.90
CA PHE A 12 -14.12 -9.51 -1.54
C PHE A 12 -15.27 -8.52 -1.40
N LEU A 13 -16.30 -8.60 -2.23
CA LEU A 13 -17.48 -7.75 -2.11
C LEU A 13 -18.27 -8.09 -0.84
N ASP A 14 -18.46 -9.37 -0.54
CA ASP A 14 -19.13 -9.85 0.66
C ASP A 14 -18.36 -9.42 1.93
N MET A 15 -17.02 -9.54 1.90
CA MET A 15 -16.14 -9.01 2.94
C MET A 15 -16.36 -7.51 3.12
N ALA A 16 -16.29 -6.73 2.05
CA ALA A 16 -16.44 -5.28 2.14
C ALA A 16 -17.83 -4.88 2.63
N SER A 17 -18.90 -5.49 2.12
CA SER A 17 -20.26 -5.26 2.61
C SER A 17 -20.40 -5.57 4.10
N SER A 18 -19.80 -6.68 4.55
CA SER A 18 -19.82 -7.07 5.96
C SER A 18 -19.09 -6.05 6.84
N VAL A 19 -17.89 -5.61 6.44
CA VAL A 19 -17.10 -4.60 7.16
C VAL A 19 -17.86 -3.29 7.26
N TRP A 20 -18.47 -2.82 6.17
CA TRP A 20 -19.22 -1.56 6.18
C TRP A 20 -20.56 -1.63 6.90
N ALA A 21 -21.12 -2.84 7.10
CA ALA A 21 -22.29 -3.04 7.95
C ALA A 21 -21.95 -3.06 9.45
N MET A 22 -20.70 -3.37 9.81
CA MET A 22 -20.25 -3.31 11.21
C MET A 22 -20.11 -1.86 11.69
N PRO A 23 -20.32 -1.60 13.00
CA PRO A 23 -19.95 -0.33 13.61
C PRO A 23 -18.51 0.05 13.27
N GLU A 24 -18.30 1.32 12.94
CA GLU A 24 -16.95 1.81 12.61
C GLU A 24 -16.08 1.85 13.86
N GLU A 25 -14.94 1.15 13.82
CA GLU A 25 -13.90 1.30 14.85
C GLU A 25 -13.30 2.70 14.77
N GLN A 26 -13.18 3.37 15.92
CA GLN A 26 -12.76 4.76 16.00
C GLN A 26 -11.30 4.87 16.45
N TRP A 27 -10.55 5.71 15.75
CA TRP A 27 -9.22 6.11 16.18
C TRP A 27 -9.31 7.08 17.35
N ILE A 28 -8.52 6.83 18.38
CA ILE A 28 -8.46 7.66 19.59
C ILE A 28 -7.10 8.34 19.62
N GLY A 29 -7.07 9.65 19.86
CA GLY A 29 -5.82 10.38 20.07
C GLY A 29 -5.14 9.89 21.34
N ASP A 30 -3.82 9.70 21.29
CA ASP A 30 -3.02 9.33 22.46
C ASP A 30 -1.73 10.18 22.52
N SER A 31 -1.00 10.07 23.62
CA SER A 31 0.28 10.73 23.83
C SER A 31 1.45 9.81 23.46
N PRO A 32 2.57 10.36 22.94
CA PRO A 32 3.80 9.61 22.73
C PRO A 32 4.33 8.97 24.01
N ARG A 33 4.75 7.71 23.90
CA ARG A 33 5.45 6.97 24.96
C ARG A 33 6.94 6.90 24.62
N GLU A 34 7.78 6.72 25.63
CA GLU A 34 9.22 6.57 25.42
C GLU A 34 9.56 5.40 24.48
N ALA A 35 8.84 4.28 24.61
CA ALA A 35 8.97 3.13 23.73
C ALA A 35 8.64 3.44 22.25
N ASP A 36 7.66 4.32 21.98
CA ASP A 36 7.31 4.72 20.61
C ASP A 36 8.49 5.46 19.96
N VAL A 37 9.10 6.37 20.73
CA VAL A 37 10.26 7.15 20.30
C VAL A 37 11.46 6.25 20.07
N GLN A 38 11.73 5.30 20.98
CA GLN A 38 12.82 4.34 20.84
C GLN A 38 12.64 3.48 19.57
N LEU A 39 11.43 2.99 19.29
CA LEU A 39 11.13 2.23 18.08
C LEU A 39 11.38 3.05 16.81
N LEU A 40 10.94 4.31 16.77
CA LEU A 40 11.20 5.21 15.65
C LEU A 40 12.70 5.39 15.38
N TYR A 41 13.50 5.58 16.43
CA TYR A 41 14.95 5.72 16.27
C TYR A 41 15.60 4.41 15.83
N GLN A 42 15.20 3.27 16.41
CA GLN A 42 15.74 1.96 16.05
C GLN A 42 15.50 1.63 14.58
N GLU A 43 14.28 1.86 14.07
CA GLU A 43 13.98 1.60 12.66
C GLU A 43 14.68 2.59 11.73
N ALA A 44 14.88 3.85 12.14
CA ALA A 44 15.57 4.84 11.33
C ALA A 44 17.11 4.66 11.30
N GLN A 45 17.68 3.79 12.14
CA GLN A 45 19.11 3.56 12.20
C GLN A 45 19.59 2.52 11.18
N GLY A 46 20.74 2.82 10.55
CA GLY A 46 21.46 1.88 9.70
C GLY A 46 21.09 1.95 8.21
N VAL A 47 21.96 1.35 7.39
CA VAL A 47 21.73 1.23 5.95
C VAL A 47 20.63 0.21 5.71
N SER A 48 19.61 0.59 4.94
CA SER A 48 18.50 -0.29 4.58
C SER A 48 18.47 -0.51 3.08
N ALA A 49 18.57 -1.78 2.67
CA ALA A 49 18.48 -2.16 1.25
C ALA A 49 17.08 -1.88 0.64
N ILE A 50 16.10 -1.55 1.47
CA ILE A 50 14.71 -1.27 1.07
C ILE A 50 14.34 0.21 1.21
N ASP A 51 15.20 1.01 1.84
CA ASP A 51 15.11 2.48 1.98
C ASP A 51 16.50 3.07 1.69
N GLU A 52 16.98 2.91 0.45
CA GLU A 52 18.34 3.31 0.06
C GLU A 52 18.59 4.83 0.16
N VAL A 53 17.51 5.63 0.13
CA VAL A 53 17.54 7.09 0.26
C VAL A 53 17.48 7.53 1.73
N ASN A 54 17.29 6.60 2.67
CA ASN A 54 17.20 6.83 4.11
C ASN A 54 16.09 7.82 4.50
N PHE A 55 14.91 7.73 3.88
CA PHE A 55 13.78 8.63 4.17
C PHE A 55 13.38 8.63 5.65
N ARG A 56 13.47 7.47 6.32
CA ARG A 56 13.20 7.34 7.76
C ARG A 56 14.13 8.21 8.59
N GLN A 57 15.43 8.19 8.27
CA GLN A 57 16.42 9.02 8.94
C GLN A 57 16.22 10.51 8.64
N GLN A 58 15.91 10.86 7.39
CA GLN A 58 15.64 12.26 7.02
C GLN A 58 14.48 12.85 7.82
N VAL A 59 13.38 12.11 7.99
CA VAL A 59 12.24 12.57 8.79
C VAL A 59 12.60 12.71 10.27
N ILE A 60 13.45 11.84 10.82
CA ILE A 60 13.97 11.99 12.17
C ILE A 60 14.76 13.30 12.32
N GLU A 61 15.58 13.66 11.33
CA GLU A 61 16.28 14.94 11.34
C GLU A 61 15.31 16.13 11.23
N MET A 62 14.30 16.06 10.35
CA MET A 62 13.22 17.06 10.27
C MET A 62 12.49 17.22 11.61
N TRP A 63 12.27 16.14 12.34
CA TRP A 63 11.63 16.18 13.66
C TRP A 63 12.50 16.89 14.69
N LYS A 64 13.81 16.62 14.70
CA LYS A 64 14.77 17.30 15.60
C LYS A 64 14.81 18.81 15.40
N VAL A 65 14.68 19.28 14.16
CA VAL A 65 14.62 20.71 13.83
C VAL A 65 13.21 21.29 13.87
N LYS A 66 12.21 20.50 14.29
CA LYS A 66 10.79 20.89 14.45
C LYS A 66 10.06 21.26 13.16
N GLU A 67 10.50 20.73 12.02
CA GLU A 67 9.76 20.83 10.75
C GLU A 67 8.56 19.89 10.69
N VAL A 68 8.64 18.76 11.40
CA VAL A 68 7.54 17.79 11.56
C VAL A 68 7.27 17.55 13.04
N SER A 69 6.12 16.95 13.33
CA SER A 69 5.67 16.66 14.70
C SER A 69 5.41 15.17 14.91
N LEU A 70 5.64 14.71 16.14
CA LEU A 70 5.28 13.37 16.59
C LEU A 70 3.83 13.35 17.08
N LYS A 71 3.02 12.49 16.49
CA LYS A 71 1.61 12.30 16.83
C LYS A 71 1.27 10.83 16.95
N ILE A 72 0.30 10.54 17.81
CA ILE A 72 -0.15 9.18 18.06
C ILE A 72 -1.66 9.07 17.90
N LYS A 73 -2.09 7.98 17.28
CA LYS A 73 -3.45 7.49 17.37
C LYS A 73 -3.45 6.00 17.70
N GLU A 74 -4.42 5.56 18.47
CA GLU A 74 -4.66 4.15 18.73
C GLU A 74 -5.97 3.74 18.08
N LEU A 75 -5.97 2.59 17.41
CA LEU A 75 -7.19 1.89 17.00
C LEU A 75 -7.37 0.74 18.00
N PRO A 76 -8.28 0.85 18.98
CA PRO A 76 -8.34 -0.07 20.11
C PRO A 76 -8.42 -1.54 19.69
N GLY A 77 -7.55 -2.37 20.24
CA GLY A 77 -7.48 -3.80 19.92
C GLY A 77 -6.91 -4.14 18.54
N ARG A 78 -6.52 -3.15 17.73
CA ARG A 78 -5.97 -3.34 16.39
C ARG A 78 -4.50 -2.95 16.28
N THR A 79 -4.17 -1.69 16.58
CA THR A 79 -2.82 -1.16 16.41
C THR A 79 -2.63 0.17 17.13
N ARG A 80 -1.37 0.49 17.40
CA ARG A 80 -0.90 1.82 17.78
C ARG A 80 -0.14 2.47 16.60
N LEU A 81 -0.60 3.63 16.16
CA LEU A 81 0.03 4.38 15.09
C LEU A 81 0.91 5.49 15.65
N VAL A 82 2.17 5.48 15.23
CA VAL A 82 3.20 6.46 15.58
C VAL A 82 3.56 7.24 14.32
N PHE A 83 3.21 8.53 14.27
CA PHE A 83 3.34 9.36 13.07
C PHE A 83 4.37 10.47 13.27
N LEU A 84 5.28 10.62 12.31
CA LEU A 84 6.13 11.79 12.12
C LEU A 84 5.75 12.44 10.79
N GLY A 85 5.29 13.69 10.83
CA GLY A 85 4.91 14.43 9.62
C GLY A 85 4.35 15.82 9.95
N THR A 86 3.89 16.53 8.92
CA THR A 86 3.26 17.84 9.07
C THR A 86 1.81 17.73 9.57
N GLU A 87 1.22 18.85 9.99
CA GLU A 87 -0.21 18.90 10.34
C GLU A 87 -1.09 18.53 9.13
N GLU A 88 -0.78 19.11 7.97
CA GLU A 88 -1.52 18.84 6.72
C GLU A 88 -1.52 17.35 6.37
N GLN A 89 -0.37 16.69 6.48
CA GLN A 89 -0.27 15.24 6.24
C GLN A 89 -1.10 14.44 7.26
N TRP A 90 -1.09 14.85 8.53
CA TRP A 90 -1.87 14.19 9.59
C TRP A 90 -3.39 14.30 9.36
N GLU A 91 -3.85 15.48 8.96
CA GLU A 91 -5.25 15.74 8.62
C GLU A 91 -5.67 15.01 7.32
N GLY A 92 -4.73 14.86 6.38
CA GLY A 92 -4.95 14.18 5.12
C GLY A 92 -5.05 12.65 5.21
N VAL A 93 -4.64 12.02 6.32
CA VAL A 93 -4.78 10.57 6.50
C VAL A 93 -6.28 10.19 6.53
N PRO A 94 -6.74 9.26 5.68
CA PRO A 94 -8.14 8.85 5.64
C PRO A 94 -8.46 7.87 6.79
N TRP A 95 -8.50 8.38 8.01
CA TRP A 95 -8.63 7.60 9.25
C TRP A 95 -9.78 6.58 9.24
N ALA A 96 -10.96 6.97 8.75
CA ALA A 96 -12.10 6.06 8.65
C ALA A 96 -11.82 4.89 7.69
N LEU A 97 -11.16 5.15 6.56
CA LEU A 97 -10.77 4.10 5.62
C LEU A 97 -9.71 3.16 6.23
N TRP A 98 -8.72 3.70 6.94
CA TRP A 98 -7.71 2.88 7.62
C TRP A 98 -8.35 1.96 8.65
N ALA A 99 -9.34 2.46 9.42
CA ALA A 99 -10.09 1.62 10.35
C ALA A 99 -10.84 0.49 9.61
N ARG A 100 -11.48 0.78 8.46
CA ARG A 100 -12.11 -0.26 7.63
C ARG A 100 -11.11 -1.27 7.07
N ILE A 101 -9.89 -0.84 6.73
CA ILE A 101 -8.81 -1.76 6.31
C ILE A 101 -8.44 -2.71 7.45
N PHE A 102 -8.21 -2.21 8.66
CA PHE A 102 -7.93 -3.06 9.82
C PHE A 102 -9.09 -4.02 10.15
N GLN A 103 -10.34 -3.57 10.03
CA GLN A 103 -11.52 -4.42 10.18
C GLN A 103 -11.59 -5.52 9.10
N ALA A 104 -11.32 -5.16 7.85
CA ALA A 104 -11.35 -6.07 6.71
C ALA A 104 -10.31 -7.18 6.81
N ILE A 105 -9.06 -6.84 7.17
CA ILE A 105 -8.00 -7.83 7.34
C ILE A 105 -8.19 -8.61 8.64
N GLY A 106 -8.75 -7.98 9.67
CA GLY A 106 -9.04 -8.63 10.95
C GLY A 106 -7.78 -9.02 11.75
N HIS A 107 -6.60 -8.54 11.32
CA HIS A 107 -5.31 -8.92 11.88
C HIS A 107 -4.71 -7.79 12.73
N PRO A 108 -4.66 -7.92 14.06
CA PRO A 108 -4.04 -6.91 14.90
C PRO A 108 -2.51 -6.97 14.81
N ILE A 109 -1.89 -5.80 14.87
CA ILE A 109 -0.44 -5.61 14.88
C ILE A 109 -0.06 -4.63 16.02
N GLY A 110 1.17 -4.68 16.49
CA GLY A 110 1.64 -3.82 17.57
C GLY A 110 1.66 -2.36 17.15
N HIS A 111 2.45 -2.04 16.11
CA HIS A 111 2.67 -0.66 15.68
C HIS A 111 2.54 -0.44 14.17
N VAL A 112 2.05 0.72 13.78
CA VAL A 112 2.34 1.32 12.47
C VAL A 112 3.27 2.51 12.72
N LEU A 113 4.50 2.44 12.23
CA LEU A 113 5.48 3.53 12.30
C LEU A 113 5.46 4.27 10.97
N PHE A 114 4.93 5.49 10.98
CA PHE A 114 4.67 6.27 9.78
C PHE A 114 5.52 7.55 9.75
N TYR A 115 6.58 7.56 8.95
CA TYR A 115 7.52 8.70 8.82
C TYR A 115 7.06 9.77 7.80
N ALA A 116 5.98 9.54 7.06
CA ALA A 116 5.34 10.50 6.15
C ALA A 116 6.30 11.41 5.34
N HIS A 117 7.41 10.88 4.81
CA HIS A 117 8.34 11.67 4.00
C HIS A 117 7.60 12.26 2.79
N PRO A 118 7.77 13.56 2.48
CA PRO A 118 6.97 14.24 1.44
C PRO A 118 7.38 13.88 0.02
N SER A 119 8.56 13.27 -0.18
CA SER A 119 9.03 12.87 -1.52
C SER A 119 8.07 11.94 -2.23
N GLU A 120 7.59 12.39 -3.37
CA GLU A 120 6.86 11.58 -4.34
C GLU A 120 7.80 10.60 -5.03
N ARG A 121 7.23 9.52 -5.56
CA ARG A 121 7.94 8.65 -6.49
C ARG A 121 8.13 9.38 -7.82
N PHE A 122 9.23 9.08 -8.50
CA PHE A 122 9.48 9.55 -9.86
C PHE A 122 10.02 8.39 -10.69
N PHE A 123 9.45 8.17 -11.88
CA PHE A 123 10.12 7.37 -12.90
C PHE A 123 11.25 8.20 -13.48
N ASN A 124 12.43 7.60 -13.63
CA ASN A 124 13.56 8.26 -14.26
C ASN A 124 13.17 8.69 -15.69
N SER A 125 13.00 10.00 -15.92
CA SER A 125 12.71 10.56 -17.23
C SER A 125 13.97 10.54 -18.08
N GLY A 126 14.19 9.44 -18.80
CA GLY A 126 15.33 9.26 -19.70
C GLY A 126 15.85 7.82 -19.63
N GLU A 127 15.63 7.08 -20.73
CA GLU A 127 16.21 5.79 -21.13
C GLU A 127 16.61 4.78 -20.03
N SER A 128 15.94 3.61 -20.03
CA SER A 128 16.45 2.29 -19.63
C SER A 128 17.12 2.13 -18.26
N LYS A 129 17.07 3.13 -17.37
CA LYS A 129 17.63 3.00 -16.03
C LYS A 129 16.77 2.05 -15.20
N PRO A 130 17.36 1.04 -14.55
CA PRO A 130 16.63 0.17 -13.64
C PRO A 130 15.83 0.97 -12.61
N LEU A 131 14.64 0.50 -12.29
CA LEU A 131 13.82 1.05 -11.22
C LEU A 131 14.05 0.22 -9.95
N GLY A 132 14.65 0.86 -8.95
CA GLY A 132 14.99 0.24 -7.67
C GLY A 132 13.99 0.57 -6.54
N PRO A 133 14.30 0.14 -5.30
CA PRO A 133 13.52 0.45 -4.10
C PRO A 133 13.25 1.96 -3.92
N GLU A 134 14.22 2.81 -4.26
CA GLU A 134 14.12 4.26 -4.21
C GLU A 134 13.08 4.86 -5.17
N ASN A 135 12.65 4.13 -6.18
CA ASN A 135 11.62 4.58 -7.12
C ASN A 135 10.22 4.06 -6.76
N ILE A 136 10.15 2.95 -6.02
CA ILE A 136 8.92 2.16 -5.89
C ILE A 136 8.52 1.98 -4.44
N ASN A 137 9.46 1.60 -3.58
CA ASN A 137 9.10 1.16 -2.25
C ASN A 137 8.65 2.34 -1.37
N GLY A 138 7.64 2.09 -0.53
CA GLY A 138 7.05 3.06 0.40
C GLY A 138 6.95 2.58 1.85
N GLY A 139 7.23 1.31 2.11
CA GLY A 139 7.14 0.71 3.43
C GLY A 139 7.73 -0.69 3.47
N TYR A 140 7.59 -1.36 4.61
CA TYR A 140 7.87 -2.79 4.76
C TYR A 140 7.30 -3.33 6.07
N THR A 141 7.25 -4.65 6.16
CA THR A 141 7.08 -5.40 7.40
C THR A 141 7.88 -6.70 7.36
N ASN A 142 7.92 -7.39 8.49
CA ASN A 142 8.37 -8.78 8.54
C ASN A 142 7.18 -9.70 8.25
N ILE A 143 7.33 -10.59 7.26
CA ILE A 143 6.28 -11.55 6.88
C ILE A 143 5.79 -12.31 8.11
N CYS A 144 4.47 -12.45 8.25
CA CYS A 144 3.82 -13.13 9.37
C CYS A 144 4.07 -12.52 10.76
N SER A 145 4.72 -11.36 10.86
CA SER A 145 4.97 -10.70 12.12
C SER A 145 3.81 -9.80 12.51
N LYS A 146 3.43 -9.84 13.78
CA LYS A 146 2.47 -8.90 14.38
C LYS A 146 3.13 -7.71 15.04
N GLU A 147 4.44 -7.56 14.92
CA GLU A 147 5.16 -6.54 15.69
C GLU A 147 4.90 -5.13 15.16
N ARG A 148 5.18 -4.92 13.86
CA ARG A 148 5.15 -3.59 13.27
C ARG A 148 5.01 -3.59 11.75
N ILE A 149 4.45 -2.50 11.25
CA ILE A 149 4.54 -2.06 9.85
C ILE A 149 5.28 -0.73 9.84
N VAL A 150 6.19 -0.55 8.88
CA VAL A 150 6.90 0.72 8.68
C VAL A 150 6.47 1.31 7.35
N ILE A 151 6.00 2.56 7.37
CA ILE A 151 5.63 3.34 6.20
C ILE A 151 6.49 4.59 6.22
N TYR A 152 7.25 4.85 5.16
CA TYR A 152 8.18 5.98 5.18
C TYR A 152 7.86 7.08 4.18
N ARG A 153 7.00 6.86 3.19
CA ARG A 153 6.48 7.93 2.32
C ARG A 153 5.04 8.26 2.66
N TYR A 154 4.69 9.54 2.56
CA TYR A 154 3.29 9.95 2.65
C TYR A 154 2.48 9.51 1.42
N GLU A 155 3.11 9.52 0.24
CA GLU A 155 2.46 9.11 -1.01
C GLU A 155 2.04 7.63 -1.02
N GLU A 156 0.75 7.38 -1.25
CA GLU A 156 0.11 6.04 -1.29
C GLU A 156 0.20 5.27 0.03
N ALA A 157 0.27 5.97 1.17
CA ALA A 157 0.37 5.35 2.49
C ALA A 157 -0.80 4.39 2.79
N THR A 158 -2.03 4.69 2.35
CA THR A 158 -3.18 3.77 2.52
C THR A 158 -2.95 2.43 1.83
N ARG A 159 -2.45 2.49 0.58
CA ARG A 159 -2.17 1.29 -0.21
C ARG A 159 -1.01 0.50 0.39
N VAL A 160 0.07 1.18 0.79
CA VAL A 160 1.21 0.55 1.47
C VAL A 160 0.75 -0.12 2.76
N LEU A 161 -0.04 0.54 3.60
CA LEU A 161 -0.60 -0.06 4.81
C LEU A 161 -1.33 -1.37 4.52
N LEU A 162 -2.23 -1.38 3.54
CA LEU A 162 -2.98 -2.58 3.17
C LEU A 162 -2.05 -3.69 2.66
N HIS A 163 -1.08 -3.37 1.81
CA HIS A 163 -0.09 -4.31 1.32
C HIS A 163 0.68 -4.98 2.48
N GLU A 164 1.26 -4.16 3.37
CA GLU A 164 2.03 -4.67 4.50
C GLU A 164 1.14 -5.48 5.47
N LEU A 165 -0.12 -5.08 5.65
CA LEU A 165 -1.06 -5.87 6.46
C LEU A 165 -1.28 -7.28 5.90
N LEU A 166 -1.37 -7.44 4.58
CA LEU A 166 -1.46 -8.76 3.96
C LEU A 166 -0.21 -9.61 4.23
N HIS A 167 0.98 -9.00 4.27
CA HIS A 167 2.21 -9.68 4.70
C HIS A 167 2.16 -10.11 6.17
N THR A 168 1.74 -9.24 7.08
CA THR A 168 1.60 -9.59 8.50
C THR A 168 0.58 -10.72 8.73
N ALA A 169 -0.48 -10.75 7.91
CA ALA A 169 -1.52 -11.76 7.96
C ALA A 169 -1.15 -13.10 7.29
N CYS A 170 0.09 -13.27 6.82
CA CYS A 170 0.57 -14.48 6.14
C CYS A 170 -0.20 -14.84 4.86
N PHE A 171 -0.77 -13.88 4.14
CA PHE A 171 -1.70 -14.16 3.04
C PHE A 171 -1.10 -15.02 1.91
N ASP A 172 0.21 -14.88 1.61
CA ASP A 172 0.89 -15.56 0.50
C ASP A 172 2.26 -16.20 0.86
N LYS A 173 2.43 -16.69 2.10
CA LYS A 173 3.75 -17.06 2.68
C LYS A 173 4.56 -18.16 1.97
N GLU A 174 3.97 -18.90 1.02
CA GLU A 174 4.60 -20.09 0.41
C GLU A 174 5.35 -19.80 -0.91
N LYS A 175 5.53 -18.52 -1.27
CA LYS A 175 6.13 -18.10 -2.55
C LYS A 175 7.55 -17.56 -2.39
N GLY A 176 8.34 -17.62 -3.47
CA GLY A 176 9.58 -16.85 -3.56
C GLY A 176 9.30 -15.35 -3.48
N VAL A 177 10.28 -14.53 -3.09
CA VAL A 177 10.07 -13.10 -2.77
C VAL A 177 9.41 -12.34 -3.91
N GLU A 178 9.86 -12.52 -5.14
CA GLU A 178 9.34 -11.82 -6.32
C GLU A 178 7.87 -12.16 -6.59
N ASP A 179 7.52 -13.45 -6.52
CA ASP A 179 6.15 -13.91 -6.72
C ASP A 179 5.25 -13.54 -5.53
N LEU A 180 5.76 -13.62 -4.31
CA LEU A 180 5.07 -13.25 -3.08
C LEU A 180 4.62 -11.78 -3.14
N GLU A 181 5.54 -10.90 -3.53
CA GLU A 181 5.29 -9.48 -3.71
C GLU A 181 4.29 -9.25 -4.84
N ALA A 182 4.46 -9.89 -6.00
CA ALA A 182 3.53 -9.76 -7.12
C ALA A 182 2.10 -10.19 -6.78
N HIS A 183 1.93 -11.23 -5.96
CA HIS A 183 0.62 -11.65 -5.48
C HIS A 183 0.05 -10.68 -4.46
N THR A 184 0.84 -10.28 -3.46
CA THR A 184 0.40 -9.32 -2.43
C THR A 184 -0.03 -8.00 -3.07
N GLU A 185 0.73 -7.55 -4.06
CA GLU A 185 0.43 -6.44 -4.94
C GLU A 185 -0.91 -6.60 -5.66
N ALA A 186 -1.15 -7.73 -6.31
CA ALA A 186 -2.41 -8.01 -6.99
C ALA A 186 -3.61 -7.99 -6.03
N TRP A 187 -3.47 -8.64 -4.88
CA TRP A 187 -4.53 -8.70 -3.88
C TRP A 187 -4.81 -7.34 -3.27
N THR A 188 -3.79 -6.53 -3.00
CA THR A 188 -3.93 -5.16 -2.49
C THR A 188 -4.88 -4.34 -3.36
N GLU A 189 -4.75 -4.42 -4.69
CA GLU A 189 -5.65 -3.70 -5.63
C GLU A 189 -7.11 -4.17 -5.53
N VAL A 190 -7.32 -5.48 -5.41
CA VAL A 190 -8.66 -6.08 -5.34
C VAL A 190 -9.33 -5.71 -4.02
N PHE A 191 -8.60 -5.86 -2.89
CA PHE A 191 -9.09 -5.46 -1.57
C PHE A 191 -9.42 -3.97 -1.52
N LEU A 192 -8.54 -3.11 -2.04
CA LEU A 192 -8.76 -1.67 -2.01
C LEU A 192 -9.99 -1.26 -2.83
N CYS A 193 -10.14 -1.80 -4.05
CA CYS A 193 -11.37 -1.63 -4.85
C CYS A 193 -12.63 -2.10 -4.09
N ALA A 194 -12.57 -3.27 -3.46
CA ALA A 194 -13.70 -3.84 -2.73
C ALA A 194 -14.10 -2.94 -1.55
N ILE A 195 -13.15 -2.54 -0.73
CA ILE A 195 -13.38 -1.68 0.44
C ILE A 195 -13.92 -0.31 0.00
N LEU A 196 -13.32 0.33 -1.02
CA LEU A 196 -13.78 1.63 -1.53
C LEU A 196 -15.19 1.54 -2.15
N SER A 197 -15.52 0.41 -2.78
CA SER A 197 -16.87 0.17 -3.34
C SER A 197 -17.94 -0.10 -2.28
N LYS A 198 -17.53 -0.32 -1.02
CA LYS A 198 -18.40 -0.77 0.08
C LYS A 198 -19.14 -2.09 -0.22
N GLY A 199 -18.54 -2.94 -1.05
CA GLY A 199 -19.12 -4.17 -1.59
C GLY A 199 -20.16 -3.96 -2.70
N GLY A 200 -20.39 -2.72 -3.13
CA GLY A 200 -21.31 -2.41 -4.23
C GLY A 200 -20.75 -2.83 -5.59
N GLU A 201 -21.41 -3.78 -6.26
CA GLU A 201 -20.92 -4.34 -7.53
C GLU A 201 -20.70 -3.28 -8.62
N GLY A 202 -21.64 -2.33 -8.79
CA GLY A 202 -21.52 -1.27 -9.79
C GLY A 202 -20.31 -0.36 -9.53
N SER A 203 -20.15 0.07 -8.28
CA SER A 203 -19.01 0.90 -7.84
C SER A 203 -17.69 0.16 -8.01
N PHE A 204 -17.63 -1.12 -7.62
CA PHE A 204 -16.45 -1.96 -7.81
C PHE A 204 -16.07 -2.06 -9.28
N LYS A 205 -17.04 -2.36 -10.17
CA LYS A 205 -16.77 -2.45 -11.62
C LYS A 205 -16.17 -1.16 -12.17
N ASN A 206 -16.67 0.00 -11.71
CA ASN A 206 -16.15 1.29 -12.14
C ASN A 206 -14.71 1.53 -11.65
N LEU A 207 -14.45 1.35 -10.35
CA LEU A 207 -13.11 1.47 -9.75
C LEU A 207 -12.12 0.50 -10.40
N TRP A 208 -12.52 -0.76 -10.53
CA TRP A 208 -11.69 -1.80 -11.13
C TRP A 208 -11.35 -1.50 -12.60
N LYS A 209 -12.30 -0.98 -13.37
CA LYS A 209 -12.07 -0.57 -14.76
C LYS A 209 -11.01 0.54 -14.87
N GLN A 210 -11.02 1.52 -13.96
CA GLN A 210 -9.98 2.54 -13.91
C GLN A 210 -8.62 1.93 -13.55
N GLN A 211 -8.57 1.10 -12.51
CA GLN A 211 -7.33 0.47 -12.04
C GLN A 211 -6.72 -0.47 -13.08
N CYS A 212 -7.54 -1.26 -13.76
CA CYS A 212 -7.14 -2.05 -14.92
C CYS A 212 -6.41 -1.22 -15.98
N ARG A 213 -7.01 -0.09 -16.38
CA ARG A 213 -6.44 0.78 -17.43
C ARG A 213 -5.12 1.37 -16.97
N TRP A 214 -5.03 1.74 -15.70
CA TRP A 214 -3.80 2.22 -15.08
C TRP A 214 -2.69 1.17 -15.13
N ILE A 215 -2.97 -0.06 -14.69
CA ILE A 215 -2.02 -1.18 -14.73
C ILE A 215 -1.50 -1.42 -16.15
N TYR A 216 -2.39 -1.46 -17.16
CA TYR A 216 -1.97 -1.63 -18.56
C TYR A 216 -1.14 -0.47 -19.08
N HIS A 217 -1.50 0.77 -18.72
CA HIS A 217 -0.72 1.95 -19.10
C HIS A 217 0.69 1.90 -18.50
N GLN A 218 0.84 1.65 -17.19
CA GLN A 218 2.15 1.52 -16.55
C GLN A 218 3.00 0.41 -17.17
N CYS A 219 2.41 -0.76 -17.44
CA CYS A 219 3.11 -1.86 -18.11
C CYS A 219 3.57 -1.46 -19.51
N ALA A 220 2.78 -0.70 -20.27
CA ALA A 220 3.13 -0.28 -21.62
C ALA A 220 4.27 0.73 -21.63
N GLU A 221 4.24 1.72 -20.74
CA GLU A 221 5.27 2.75 -20.62
C GLU A 221 6.61 2.20 -20.13
N LEU A 222 6.58 1.21 -19.23
CA LEU A 222 7.79 0.68 -18.59
C LEU A 222 8.30 -0.62 -19.19
N ARG A 223 7.72 -1.09 -20.30
CA ARG A 223 8.07 -2.38 -20.94
C ARG A 223 9.56 -2.53 -21.29
N ASN A 224 10.25 -1.41 -21.55
CA ASN A 224 11.68 -1.41 -21.89
C ASN A 224 12.59 -1.35 -20.64
N THR A 225 12.03 -0.94 -19.50
CA THR A 225 12.75 -0.76 -18.23
C THR A 225 12.57 -1.96 -17.30
N VAL A 226 11.39 -2.59 -17.33
CA VAL A 226 11.01 -3.71 -16.47
C VAL A 226 10.78 -4.94 -17.34
N ARG A 227 11.80 -5.78 -17.44
CA ARG A 227 11.92 -6.88 -18.42
C ARG A 227 11.53 -8.24 -17.84
N GLY A 228 11.73 -8.46 -16.54
CA GLY A 228 11.38 -9.74 -15.92
C GLY A 228 11.65 -9.79 -14.42
N PRO A 229 11.45 -10.95 -13.77
CA PRO A 229 11.54 -11.11 -12.32
C PRO A 229 12.87 -10.65 -11.68
N ALA A 230 13.96 -10.61 -12.44
CA ALA A 230 15.25 -10.12 -11.96
C ALA A 230 15.28 -8.59 -11.74
N ASP A 231 14.35 -7.83 -12.33
CA ASP A 231 14.23 -6.39 -12.10
C ASP A 231 13.34 -6.15 -10.87
N TYR A 232 13.84 -5.37 -9.89
CA TYR A 232 13.11 -5.10 -8.64
C TYR A 232 11.66 -4.63 -8.86
N ALA A 233 11.47 -3.75 -9.86
CA ALA A 233 10.17 -3.21 -10.23
C ALA A 233 9.17 -4.22 -10.83
N TRP A 234 9.63 -5.39 -11.29
CA TRP A 234 8.77 -6.38 -11.94
C TRP A 234 7.61 -6.79 -11.06
N ARG A 235 7.87 -7.07 -9.78
CA ARG A 235 6.85 -7.54 -8.83
C ARG A 235 5.69 -6.55 -8.67
N TYR A 236 5.97 -5.24 -8.76
CA TYR A 236 4.99 -4.17 -8.59
C TYR A 236 4.21 -3.81 -9.87
N ILE A 237 4.75 -4.13 -11.05
CA ILE A 237 4.23 -3.65 -12.33
C ILE A 237 3.73 -4.80 -13.19
N THR A 238 4.64 -5.55 -13.82
CA THR A 238 4.29 -6.61 -14.76
C THR A 238 3.92 -7.92 -14.06
N GLY A 239 4.59 -8.26 -12.95
CA GLY A 239 4.26 -9.42 -12.12
C GLY A 239 2.84 -9.34 -11.56
N LYS A 240 2.49 -8.23 -10.90
CA LYS A 240 1.12 -7.94 -10.45
C LYS A 240 0.07 -8.13 -11.56
N ARG A 241 0.30 -7.54 -12.74
CA ARG A 241 -0.60 -7.68 -13.89
C ARG A 241 -0.79 -9.15 -14.28
N ASP A 242 0.30 -9.92 -14.33
CA ASP A 242 0.25 -11.31 -14.76
C ASP A 242 -0.51 -12.20 -13.77
N VAL A 243 -0.37 -11.94 -12.47
CA VAL A 243 -1.20 -12.56 -11.42
C VAL A 243 -2.68 -12.22 -11.62
N LEU A 244 -3.03 -10.93 -11.74
CA LEU A 244 -4.41 -10.49 -11.95
C LEU A 244 -5.03 -11.07 -13.22
N ARG A 245 -4.25 -11.18 -14.30
CA ARG A 245 -4.68 -11.84 -15.54
C ARG A 245 -4.96 -13.32 -15.33
N GLY A 246 -4.06 -14.03 -14.64
CA GLY A 246 -4.23 -15.45 -14.31
C GLY A 246 -5.48 -15.72 -13.46
N LEU A 247 -5.79 -14.81 -12.55
CA LEU A 247 -7.00 -14.81 -11.73
C LEU A 247 -8.26 -14.33 -12.49
N GLY A 248 -8.14 -13.96 -13.76
CA GLY A 248 -9.27 -13.51 -14.58
C GLY A 248 -9.76 -12.09 -14.30
N PHE A 249 -9.09 -11.32 -13.44
CA PHE A 249 -9.50 -9.96 -13.11
C PHE A 249 -9.33 -8.96 -14.27
N LEU A 250 -8.51 -9.27 -15.27
CA LEU A 250 -8.23 -8.35 -16.39
C LEU A 250 -9.00 -8.68 -17.69
N GLN A 251 -9.94 -9.63 -17.68
CA GLN A 251 -10.61 -10.13 -18.90
C GLN A 251 -11.38 -9.05 -19.69
N ASP A 252 -12.02 -8.11 -19.00
CA ASP A 252 -12.86 -7.08 -19.61
C ASP A 252 -12.12 -5.74 -19.87
N CYS A 253 -10.81 -5.72 -19.63
CA CYS A 253 -10.02 -4.50 -19.65
C CYS A 253 -9.40 -4.30 -21.04
N LYS A 254 -9.99 -3.38 -21.84
CA LYS A 254 -9.47 -2.96 -23.15
C LYS A 254 -8.51 -1.79 -23.01
N GLU A 255 -7.46 -1.83 -23.84
CA GLU A 255 -6.35 -0.89 -24.16
C GLU A 255 -6.13 0.40 -23.33
N PRO A 256 -4.86 0.83 -23.16
CA PRO A 256 -4.51 1.95 -22.29
C PRO A 256 -5.22 3.24 -22.70
N ILE A 257 -5.71 3.99 -21.71
CA ILE A 257 -6.06 5.40 -21.90
C ILE A 257 -4.77 6.20 -21.82
N GLN A 258 -4.64 7.27 -22.61
CA GLN A 258 -3.63 8.30 -22.36
C GLN A 258 -3.92 8.96 -21.02
N ILE A 259 -3.28 8.47 -19.97
CA ILE A 259 -3.24 9.09 -18.65
C ILE A 259 -1.82 9.61 -18.47
N LYS A 260 -1.63 10.70 -17.72
CA LYS A 260 -0.27 11.14 -17.37
C LYS A 260 0.37 10.04 -16.52
N LEU A 261 1.46 9.46 -17.03
CA LEU A 261 2.21 8.44 -16.32
C LEU A 261 2.64 8.98 -14.95
N SER A 262 2.31 8.23 -13.91
CA SER A 262 2.77 8.45 -12.55
C SER A 262 3.30 7.13 -12.00
N PRO A 263 4.33 7.18 -11.15
CA PRO A 263 4.84 6.01 -10.42
C PRO A 263 3.95 5.53 -9.29
N ARG A 264 2.79 6.14 -9.09
CA ARG A 264 1.75 5.60 -8.22
C ARG A 264 1.25 4.26 -8.73
N PHE A 265 1.12 3.26 -7.87
CA PHE A 265 0.64 1.93 -8.24
C PHE A 265 -0.87 1.87 -8.41
N THR A 266 -1.59 2.82 -7.78
CA THR A 266 -3.03 2.99 -7.86
C THR A 266 -3.40 4.22 -8.68
N THR A 267 -4.61 4.24 -9.23
CA THR A 267 -5.13 5.43 -9.92
C THR A 267 -5.05 6.67 -9.00
N PRO A 268 -4.62 7.85 -9.51
CA PRO A 268 -4.50 9.07 -8.70
C PRO A 268 -5.81 9.56 -8.07
N GLU A 269 -6.95 9.01 -8.49
CA GLU A 269 -8.28 9.33 -7.99
C GLU A 269 -8.60 8.67 -6.63
N TRP A 270 -7.81 7.71 -6.17
CA TRP A 270 -8.05 7.02 -4.89
C TRP A 270 -7.49 7.81 -3.71
N PRO A 271 -8.16 7.75 -2.54
CA PRO A 271 -7.67 8.42 -1.34
C PRO A 271 -6.28 7.88 -0.96
N ILE A 272 -5.37 8.82 -0.68
CA ILE A 272 -3.93 8.65 -0.39
C ILE A 272 -3.71 7.60 0.70
#